data_AF-A0A3A5W035-F1
#
_entry.id   AF-A0A3A5W035-F1
#
_cell.length_a   1.000
_cell.length_b   1.000
_cell.length_c   1.000
_cell.angle_alpha   90.00
_cell.angle_beta   90.00
_cell.angle_gamma   90.00
#
_symmetry.space_group_name_H-M   'P 1'
#
loop_
_entity.id
_entity.type
_entity.pdbx_description
1 polymer ?
#
loop_
_entity_poly.entity_id
_entity_poly.type
_entity_poly.pdbx_seq_one_letter_code
_entity_poly.pdbx_strand_id
1 'polypeptide(L)'
;MIWHETLGVESSTDILLSPTHIGLFIGLIMSVTAPIWSAWPDAKSGTSGWTSQLLLVFGAGAAWSVVQLIFRYTNLWFRGLSDFCYSGSTEFCDYDHYNEALEFGLQSFWLQALLLSGVLILFLRRWNPARGSMFILFLIQAVSMWVYSEFSSTVFQMSLLLAIAAELCLPVFNRWGMKVYVPLMAAVQVVIFMGMWWFEAQRISNVSYWFEGTELHVLPFGWTIHATIGTVVLAAAIGWFATMVATQPLPVELKDEQAPEV
;
A
#
# COMPACT_ATOMS: atom_id res chain seq x y z
N MET A 1 -15.38 -29.69 -17.69
CA MET A 1 -14.66 -28.94 -18.73
C MET A 1 -15.30 -27.57 -18.94
N ILE A 2 -16.45 -27.44 -19.63
CA ILE A 2 -17.10 -26.12 -19.86
C ILE A 2 -17.32 -25.29 -18.59
N TRP A 3 -17.76 -25.88 -17.48
CA TRP A 3 -18.00 -25.10 -16.25
C TRP A 3 -16.69 -24.63 -15.58
N HIS A 4 -15.62 -25.42 -15.65
CA HIS A 4 -14.31 -25.07 -15.07
C HIS A 4 -13.63 -23.94 -15.87
N GLU A 5 -13.76 -23.96 -17.20
CA GLU A 5 -13.27 -22.88 -18.09
C GLU A 5 -14.14 -21.61 -17.99
N THR A 6 -15.47 -21.74 -17.91
CA THR A 6 -16.38 -20.57 -17.87
C THR A 6 -16.51 -19.92 -16.49
N LEU A 7 -16.40 -20.69 -15.40
CA LEU A 7 -16.39 -20.16 -14.03
C LEU A 7 -14.96 -19.94 -13.49
N GLY A 8 -13.93 -20.31 -14.27
CA GLY A 8 -12.51 -20.16 -13.99
C GLY A 8 -12.10 -20.76 -12.64
N VAL A 9 -12.37 -22.06 -12.50
CA VAL A 9 -11.92 -22.91 -11.39
C VAL A 9 -10.69 -23.68 -11.87
N GLU A 10 -9.61 -22.95 -12.13
CA GLU A 10 -8.33 -23.45 -12.64
C GLU A 10 -7.19 -23.07 -11.70
N SER A 11 -6.09 -23.84 -11.68
CA SER A 11 -4.95 -23.65 -10.77
C SER A 11 -3.83 -22.75 -11.34
N SER A 12 -4.20 -21.64 -11.97
CA SER A 12 -3.25 -20.68 -12.59
C SER A 12 -3.54 -19.25 -12.12
N THR A 13 -2.71 -18.28 -12.54
CA THR A 13 -2.91 -16.84 -12.29
C THR A 13 -4.26 -16.33 -12.77
N ASP A 14 -4.85 -16.99 -13.78
CA ASP A 14 -6.13 -16.64 -14.38
C ASP A 14 -7.29 -16.81 -13.41
N ILE A 15 -7.10 -17.56 -12.31
CA ILE A 15 -8.08 -17.72 -11.24
C ILE A 15 -8.49 -16.38 -10.62
N LEU A 16 -7.56 -15.42 -10.48
CA LEU A 16 -7.87 -14.10 -9.91
C LEU A 16 -8.78 -13.28 -10.83
N LEU A 17 -8.71 -13.53 -12.13
CA LEU A 17 -9.50 -12.85 -13.16
C LEU A 17 -10.80 -13.59 -13.48
N SER A 18 -11.05 -14.74 -12.84
CA SER A 18 -12.27 -15.48 -13.10
C SER A 18 -13.49 -14.73 -12.57
N PRO A 19 -14.63 -14.77 -13.28
CA PRO A 19 -15.84 -14.07 -12.87
C PRO A 19 -16.29 -14.38 -11.44
N THR A 20 -16.05 -15.62 -10.98
CA THR A 20 -16.41 -16.07 -9.64
C THR A 20 -15.55 -15.42 -8.55
N HIS A 21 -14.23 -15.33 -8.74
CA HIS A 21 -13.35 -14.66 -7.79
C HIS A 21 -13.56 -13.14 -7.78
N ILE A 22 -13.74 -12.52 -8.95
CA ILE A 22 -14.08 -11.10 -9.03
C ILE A 22 -15.38 -10.81 -8.26
N GLY A 23 -16.43 -11.61 -8.49
CA GLY A 23 -17.70 -11.49 -7.77
C GLY A 23 -17.54 -11.66 -6.25
N LEU A 24 -16.74 -12.65 -5.82
CA LEU A 24 -16.42 -12.89 -4.41
C LEU A 24 -15.67 -11.71 -3.79
N PHE A 25 -14.63 -11.20 -4.46
CA PHE A 25 -13.85 -10.07 -3.98
C PHE A 25 -14.69 -8.79 -3.87
N ILE A 26 -15.52 -8.50 -4.88
CA ILE A 26 -16.43 -7.34 -4.85
C ILE A 26 -17.43 -7.51 -3.69
N GLY A 27 -18.07 -8.67 -3.57
CA GLY A 27 -19.02 -8.94 -2.49
C GLY A 27 -18.38 -8.81 -1.10
N LEU A 28 -17.15 -9.31 -0.95
CA LEU A 28 -16.39 -9.19 0.29
C LEU A 28 -16.04 -7.73 0.60
N ILE A 29 -15.51 -6.97 -0.37
CA ILE A 29 -15.19 -5.54 -0.22
C ILE A 29 -16.45 -4.76 0.16
N MET A 30 -17.57 -4.97 -0.52
CA MET A 30 -18.84 -4.31 -0.19
C MET A 30 -19.31 -4.67 1.22
N SER A 31 -19.17 -5.93 1.64
CA SER A 31 -19.59 -6.39 2.96
C SER A 31 -18.75 -5.74 4.07
N VAL A 32 -17.42 -5.75 3.94
CA VAL A 32 -16.53 -5.21 4.97
C VAL A 32 -16.53 -3.67 4.99
N THR A 33 -16.82 -3.01 3.87
CA THR A 33 -16.95 -1.54 3.81
C THR A 33 -18.32 -1.02 4.24
N ALA A 34 -19.30 -1.89 4.52
CA ALA A 34 -20.64 -1.47 4.96
C ALA A 34 -20.64 -0.46 6.14
N PRO A 35 -19.79 -0.57 7.18
CA PRO A 35 -19.72 0.42 8.25
C PRO A 35 -19.29 1.81 7.76
N ILE A 36 -18.37 1.88 6.77
CA ILE A 36 -17.91 3.15 6.18
C ILE A 36 -19.07 3.85 5.50
N TRP A 37 -19.81 3.12 4.64
CA TRP A 37 -20.92 3.68 3.87
C TRP A 37 -22.12 4.05 4.75
N SER A 38 -22.40 3.25 5.78
CA SER A 38 -23.46 3.53 6.75
C SER A 38 -23.17 4.79 7.58
N ALA A 39 -21.91 4.98 7.97
CA ALA A 39 -21.48 6.15 8.74
C ALA A 39 -21.27 7.41 7.89
N TRP A 40 -21.04 7.26 6.58
CA TRP A 40 -20.71 8.36 5.68
C TRP A 40 -21.67 9.57 5.75
N PRO A 41 -23.01 9.39 5.69
CA PRO A 41 -23.95 10.50 5.74
C PRO A 41 -24.05 11.17 7.12
N ASP A 42 -23.74 10.46 8.21
CA ASP A 42 -23.84 11.01 9.55
C ASP A 42 -22.63 11.91 9.89
N ALA A 43 -22.91 13.20 10.11
CA ALA A 43 -21.90 14.19 10.51
C ALA A 43 -21.29 13.96 11.90
N LYS A 44 -21.96 13.20 12.77
CA LYS A 44 -21.44 12.87 14.11
C LYS A 44 -20.62 11.58 14.12
N SER A 45 -20.60 10.83 13.03
CA SER A 45 -19.86 9.57 12.96
C SER A 45 -18.36 9.76 13.19
N GLY A 46 -17.75 8.84 13.95
CA GLY A 46 -16.31 8.86 14.22
C GLY A 46 -15.80 10.04 15.05
N THR A 47 -16.68 10.84 15.69
CA THR A 47 -16.28 12.03 16.45
C THR A 47 -16.01 11.78 17.94
N SER A 48 -16.54 10.68 18.51
CA SER A 48 -16.49 10.39 19.95
C SER A 48 -15.26 9.58 20.39
N GLY A 49 -14.17 9.67 19.64
CA GLY A 49 -12.90 9.00 19.94
C GLY A 49 -12.68 7.68 19.20
N TRP A 50 -11.66 6.91 19.62
CA TRP A 50 -11.17 5.76 18.85
C TRP A 50 -12.18 4.61 18.75
N THR A 51 -12.99 4.37 19.78
CA THR A 51 -14.03 3.31 19.77
C THR A 51 -15.08 3.58 18.71
N SER A 52 -15.42 4.85 18.47
CA SER A 52 -16.36 5.27 17.43
C SER A 52 -15.81 5.10 16.01
N GLN A 53 -14.48 5.00 15.87
CA GLN A 53 -13.80 4.79 14.60
C GLN A 53 -13.41 3.33 14.37
N LEU A 54 -13.52 2.46 15.38
CA LEU A 54 -13.04 1.08 15.31
C LEU A 54 -13.63 0.31 14.11
N LEU A 55 -14.95 0.36 13.94
CA LEU A 55 -15.62 -0.31 12.82
C LEU A 55 -15.29 0.31 11.46
N LEU A 56 -15.05 1.63 11.42
CA LEU A 56 -14.66 2.34 10.19
C LEU A 56 -13.25 1.93 9.76
N VAL A 57 -12.32 1.93 10.72
CA VAL A 57 -10.94 1.51 10.54
C VAL A 57 -10.88 0.02 10.19
N PHE A 58 -11.66 -0.81 10.86
CA PHE A 58 -11.75 -2.23 10.53
C PHE A 58 -12.24 -2.44 9.10
N GLY A 59 -13.33 -1.78 8.70
CA GLY A 59 -13.85 -1.90 7.34
C GLY A 59 -12.85 -1.42 6.28
N ALA A 60 -12.13 -0.34 6.55
CA ALA A 60 -11.13 0.21 5.63
C ALA A 60 -9.89 -0.71 5.54
N GLY A 61 -9.38 -1.17 6.68
CA GLY A 61 -8.25 -2.09 6.76
C GLY A 61 -8.59 -3.44 6.11
N ALA A 62 -9.75 -4.01 6.40
CA ALA A 62 -10.19 -5.28 5.82
C ALA A 62 -10.38 -5.17 4.29
N ALA A 63 -11.00 -4.09 3.80
CA ALA A 63 -11.12 -3.84 2.37
C ALA A 63 -9.74 -3.68 1.71
N TRP A 64 -8.83 -2.97 2.37
CA TRP A 64 -7.47 -2.81 1.90
C TRP A 64 -6.75 -4.15 1.78
N SER A 65 -6.87 -5.03 2.77
CA SER A 65 -6.31 -6.38 2.71
C SER A 65 -6.80 -7.18 1.51
N VAL A 66 -8.11 -7.13 1.21
CA VAL A 66 -8.68 -7.80 0.04
C VAL A 66 -8.12 -7.21 -1.26
N VAL A 67 -8.04 -5.88 -1.36
CA VAL A 67 -7.42 -5.21 -2.52
C VAL A 67 -5.97 -5.64 -2.68
N GLN A 68 -5.19 -5.74 -1.60
CA GLN A 68 -3.81 -6.20 -1.65
C GLN A 68 -3.67 -7.64 -2.11
N LEU A 69 -4.65 -8.49 -1.78
CA LEU A 69 -4.71 -9.88 -2.25
C LEU A 69 -4.98 -9.94 -3.76
N ILE A 70 -5.87 -9.10 -4.29
CA ILE A 70 -6.11 -9.00 -5.75
C ILE A 70 -4.83 -8.59 -6.47
N PHE A 71 -4.08 -7.64 -5.90
CA PHE A 71 -2.81 -7.15 -6.44
C PHE A 71 -1.59 -7.96 -5.96
N ARG A 72 -1.78 -9.23 -5.55
CA ARG A 72 -0.71 -10.08 -5.01
C ARG A 72 0.54 -10.14 -5.90
N TYR A 73 0.36 -10.25 -7.21
CA TYR A 73 1.49 -10.42 -8.12
C TYR A 73 2.37 -9.17 -8.27
N THR A 74 1.87 -8.00 -7.89
CA THR A 74 2.59 -6.71 -7.91
C THR A 74 2.84 -6.19 -6.50
N ASN A 75 2.60 -7.00 -5.46
CA ASN A 75 2.82 -6.61 -4.09
C ASN A 75 4.19 -7.11 -3.59
N LEU A 76 5.17 -6.21 -3.59
CA LEU A 76 6.52 -6.51 -3.12
C LEU A 76 6.57 -6.87 -1.62
N TRP A 77 5.58 -6.50 -0.82
CA TRP A 77 5.61 -6.71 0.63
C TRP A 77 5.63 -8.19 1.02
N PHE A 78 5.27 -9.11 0.15
CA PHE A 78 5.34 -10.54 0.48
C PHE A 78 5.93 -11.38 -0.65
N ARG A 79 6.64 -10.73 -1.58
CA ARG A 79 7.53 -11.40 -2.52
C ARG A 79 8.93 -11.54 -1.94
N GLY A 80 9.65 -12.56 -2.41
CA GLY A 80 11.04 -12.75 -2.04
C GLY A 80 11.93 -11.74 -2.73
N LEU A 81 13.08 -11.41 -2.14
CA LEU A 81 14.04 -10.47 -2.75
C LEU A 81 14.51 -10.92 -4.14
N SER A 82 14.62 -12.23 -4.38
CA SER A 82 15.02 -12.79 -5.68
C SER A 82 14.10 -12.35 -6.83
N ASP A 83 12.80 -12.18 -6.54
CA ASP A 83 11.73 -11.86 -7.51
C ASP A 83 11.82 -10.43 -8.08
N PHE A 84 12.78 -9.60 -7.64
CA PHE A 84 12.89 -8.20 -8.08
C PHE A 84 14.29 -7.60 -7.88
N CYS A 85 15.26 -8.40 -7.42
CA CYS A 85 16.65 -7.96 -7.36
C CYS A 85 17.38 -8.23 -8.67
N TYR A 86 18.44 -7.47 -8.87
CA TYR A 86 19.44 -7.68 -9.92
C TYR A 86 20.80 -7.88 -9.25
N SER A 87 21.65 -8.73 -9.82
CA SER A 87 23.03 -8.85 -9.39
C SER A 87 23.91 -9.35 -10.52
N GLY A 88 25.00 -8.64 -10.79
CA GLY A 88 25.98 -9.06 -11.80
C GLY A 88 26.88 -10.23 -11.37
N SER A 89 26.81 -10.68 -10.10
CA SER A 89 27.77 -11.63 -9.54
C SER A 89 27.20 -12.72 -8.64
N THR A 90 25.90 -12.70 -8.32
CA THR A 90 25.28 -13.67 -7.40
C THR A 90 24.09 -14.35 -8.04
N GLU A 91 24.05 -15.69 -8.04
CA GLU A 91 22.91 -16.52 -8.49
C GLU A 91 21.65 -16.41 -7.60
N PHE A 92 21.60 -15.44 -6.69
CA PHE A 92 20.47 -15.24 -5.78
C PHE A 92 19.30 -14.48 -6.42
N CYS A 93 19.55 -13.68 -7.46
CA CYS A 93 18.54 -12.85 -8.12
C CYS A 93 17.99 -13.55 -9.35
N ASP A 94 16.67 -13.49 -9.55
CA ASP A 94 16.00 -14.20 -10.65
C ASP A 94 16.13 -13.46 -12.00
N TYR A 95 16.48 -12.15 -11.97
CA TYR A 95 16.68 -11.35 -13.18
C TYR A 95 18.15 -11.21 -13.56
N ASP A 96 18.45 -11.58 -14.81
CA ASP A 96 19.77 -11.41 -15.44
C ASP A 96 19.98 -9.98 -16.00
N HIS A 97 18.91 -9.18 -16.09
CA HIS A 97 18.93 -7.84 -16.68
C HIS A 97 18.45 -6.77 -15.71
N TYR A 98 19.29 -5.75 -15.50
CA TYR A 98 19.02 -4.64 -14.57
C TYR A 98 17.68 -3.95 -14.82
N ASN A 99 17.38 -3.62 -16.08
CA ASN A 99 16.18 -2.86 -16.43
C ASN A 99 14.90 -3.65 -16.14
N GLU A 100 14.89 -4.97 -16.34
CA GLU A 100 13.71 -5.80 -16.08
C GLU A 100 13.39 -5.86 -14.58
N ALA A 101 14.41 -6.09 -13.75
CA ALA A 101 14.27 -6.07 -12.29
C ALA A 101 13.80 -4.71 -11.78
N LEU A 102 14.38 -3.63 -12.33
CA LEU A 102 14.02 -2.27 -11.97
C LEU A 102 12.58 -1.95 -12.37
N GLU A 103 12.17 -2.23 -13.61
CA GLU A 103 10.82 -1.96 -14.11
C GLU A 103 9.77 -2.66 -13.27
N PHE A 104 9.98 -3.95 -12.96
CA PHE A 104 9.07 -4.73 -12.11
C PHE A 104 8.96 -4.14 -10.70
N GLY A 105 10.08 -3.75 -10.10
CA GLY A 105 10.12 -3.12 -8.79
C GLY A 105 9.42 -1.76 -8.77
N LEU A 106 9.66 -0.92 -9.77
CA LEU A 106 9.04 0.40 -9.90
C LEU A 106 7.52 0.30 -10.04
N GLN A 107 7.03 -0.54 -10.95
CA GLN A 107 5.59 -0.75 -11.16
C GLN A 107 4.91 -1.17 -9.85
N SER A 108 5.54 -2.10 -9.14
CA SER A 108 5.03 -2.61 -7.88
C SER A 108 5.00 -1.52 -6.79
N PHE A 109 6.10 -0.79 -6.57
CA PHE A 109 6.11 0.30 -5.57
C PHE A 109 5.11 1.41 -5.87
N TRP A 110 4.98 1.81 -7.13
CA TRP A 110 4.07 2.88 -7.53
C TRP A 110 2.61 2.49 -7.34
N LEU A 111 2.26 1.26 -7.71
CA LEU A 111 0.93 0.74 -7.46
C LEU A 111 0.62 0.66 -5.97
N GLN A 112 1.57 0.17 -5.16
CA GLN A 112 1.40 0.11 -3.70
C GLN A 112 1.28 1.51 -3.07
N ALA A 113 2.04 2.50 -3.56
CA ALA A 113 1.89 3.90 -3.18
C ALA A 113 0.50 4.46 -3.52
N LEU A 114 -0.03 4.14 -4.70
CA LEU A 114 -1.36 4.56 -5.11
C LEU A 114 -2.45 3.92 -4.22
N LEU A 115 -2.37 2.61 -3.97
CA LEU A 115 -3.34 1.86 -3.17
C LEU A 115 -3.36 2.34 -1.71
N LEU A 116 -2.20 2.48 -1.08
CA LEU A 116 -2.08 3.03 0.27
C LEU A 116 -2.67 4.44 0.33
N SER A 117 -2.33 5.29 -0.66
CA SER A 117 -2.86 6.65 -0.73
C SER A 117 -4.38 6.67 -0.87
N GLY A 118 -4.95 5.80 -1.71
CA GLY A 118 -6.40 5.69 -1.89
C GLY A 118 -7.13 5.35 -0.59
N VAL A 119 -6.63 4.38 0.18
CA VAL A 119 -7.25 3.98 1.45
C VAL A 119 -7.15 5.09 2.49
N LEU A 120 -5.98 5.73 2.61
CA LEU A 120 -5.81 6.88 3.50
C LEU A 120 -6.73 8.03 3.11
N ILE A 121 -6.81 8.38 1.82
CA ILE A 121 -7.66 9.46 1.34
C ILE A 121 -9.13 9.16 1.62
N LEU A 122 -9.59 7.92 1.37
CA LEU A 122 -10.98 7.53 1.63
C LEU A 122 -11.35 7.77 3.10
N PHE A 123 -10.49 7.38 4.04
CA PHE A 123 -10.72 7.56 5.47
C PHE A 123 -10.56 9.02 5.91
N LEU A 124 -9.44 9.66 5.56
CA LEU A 124 -9.08 11.01 6.00
C LEU A 124 -9.93 12.12 5.36
N ARG A 125 -10.61 11.84 4.25
CA ARG A 125 -11.53 12.79 3.63
C ARG A 125 -12.74 13.07 4.50
N ARG A 126 -13.18 12.08 5.30
CA ARG A 126 -14.40 12.19 6.10
C ARG A 126 -14.13 12.30 7.59
N TRP A 127 -13.14 11.57 8.11
CA TRP A 127 -12.90 11.47 9.54
C TRP A 127 -11.54 12.01 9.93
N ASN A 128 -11.51 12.73 11.05
CA ASN A 128 -10.26 13.08 11.72
C ASN A 128 -9.80 11.88 12.56
N PRO A 129 -8.66 11.26 12.26
CA PRO A 129 -8.17 10.09 12.98
C PRO A 129 -8.01 10.34 14.48
N ALA A 130 -8.70 9.56 15.28
CA ALA A 130 -8.46 9.49 16.72
C ALA A 130 -7.12 8.78 17.00
N ARG A 131 -6.52 9.03 18.16
CA ARG A 131 -5.31 8.31 18.59
C ARG A 131 -5.56 6.80 18.58
N GLY A 132 -4.64 6.06 17.98
CA GLY A 132 -4.67 4.61 17.78
C GLY A 132 -5.41 4.17 16.52
N SER A 133 -6.16 5.04 15.86
CA SER A 133 -6.92 4.65 14.64
C SER A 133 -6.00 4.27 13.49
N MET A 134 -4.91 5.01 13.28
CA MET A 134 -3.93 4.72 12.24
C MET A 134 -3.14 3.46 12.56
N PHE A 135 -2.74 3.28 13.83
CA PHE A 135 -2.10 2.03 14.25
C PHE A 135 -2.98 0.82 13.93
N ILE A 136 -4.27 0.84 14.29
CA ILE A 136 -5.18 -0.29 14.05
C ILE A 136 -5.39 -0.52 12.54
N LEU A 137 -5.58 0.54 11.74
CA LEU A 137 -5.74 0.45 10.29
C LEU A 137 -4.60 -0.35 9.65
N PHE A 138 -3.37 0.06 9.96
CA PHE A 138 -2.17 -0.56 9.41
C PHE A 138 -1.83 -1.88 10.10
N LEU A 139 -2.24 -2.11 11.35
CA LEU A 139 -2.07 -3.40 12.01
C LEU A 139 -2.90 -4.49 11.32
N ILE A 140 -4.12 -4.18 10.87
CA ILE A 140 -4.94 -5.10 10.08
C ILE A 140 -4.21 -5.44 8.77
N GLN A 141 -3.62 -4.44 8.09
CA GLN A 141 -2.77 -4.69 6.93
C GLN A 141 -1.57 -5.56 7.30
N ALA A 142 -0.91 -5.32 8.43
CA ALA A 142 0.28 -6.05 8.83
C ALA A 142 0.00 -7.54 9.09
N VAL A 143 -1.09 -7.83 9.79
CA VAL A 143 -1.56 -9.21 9.99
C VAL A 143 -1.90 -9.86 8.65
N SER A 144 -2.51 -9.11 7.74
CA SER A 144 -2.88 -9.63 6.41
C SER A 144 -1.64 -9.95 5.57
N MET A 145 -0.66 -9.05 5.52
CA MET A 145 0.60 -9.26 4.82
C MET A 145 1.37 -10.45 5.42
N TRP A 146 1.38 -10.58 6.75
CA TRP A 146 1.98 -11.73 7.43
C TRP A 146 1.35 -13.05 6.97
N VAL A 147 0.02 -13.13 6.92
CA VAL A 147 -0.69 -14.32 6.42
C VAL A 147 -0.41 -14.57 4.93
N TYR A 148 -0.43 -13.53 4.09
CA TYR A 148 -0.17 -13.66 2.64
C TYR A 148 1.27 -14.06 2.32
N SER A 149 2.20 -13.72 3.21
CA SER A 149 3.61 -14.11 3.16
C SER A 149 3.91 -15.47 3.79
N GLU A 150 2.89 -16.30 4.02
CA GLU A 150 3.04 -17.62 4.64
C GLU A 150 3.72 -17.55 6.02
N PHE A 151 3.33 -16.54 6.80
CA PHE A 151 3.80 -16.28 8.16
C PHE A 151 5.27 -15.82 8.27
N SER A 152 5.82 -15.17 7.24
CA SER A 152 7.17 -14.58 7.28
C SER A 152 7.33 -13.53 8.39
N SER A 153 8.30 -13.75 9.27
CA SER A 153 8.61 -12.84 10.38
C SER A 153 9.11 -11.48 9.89
N THR A 154 9.90 -11.44 8.83
CA THR A 154 10.41 -10.20 8.24
C THR A 154 9.27 -9.32 7.71
N VAL A 155 8.32 -9.93 6.99
CA VAL A 155 7.13 -9.23 6.45
C VAL A 155 6.26 -8.68 7.57
N PHE A 156 6.06 -9.45 8.63
CA PHE A 156 5.32 -8.98 9.80
C PHE A 156 6.02 -7.79 10.48
N GLN A 157 7.34 -7.87 10.71
CA GLN A 157 8.10 -6.80 11.34
C GLN A 157 8.04 -5.50 10.55
N MET A 158 8.28 -5.55 9.24
CA MET A 158 8.23 -4.34 8.41
C MET A 158 6.81 -3.73 8.36
N SER A 159 5.78 -4.56 8.31
CA SER A 159 4.39 -4.08 8.28
C SER A 159 3.97 -3.50 9.63
N LEU A 160 4.45 -4.09 10.73
CA LEU A 160 4.28 -3.55 12.08
C LEU A 160 5.01 -2.21 12.25
N LEU A 161 6.23 -2.08 11.72
CA LEU A 161 6.96 -0.80 11.70
C LEU A 161 6.18 0.27 10.94
N LEU A 162 5.54 -0.08 9.80
CA LEU A 162 4.69 0.84 9.06
C LEU A 162 3.46 1.25 9.89
N ALA A 163 2.85 0.33 10.63
CA ALA A 163 1.72 0.64 11.52
C ALA A 163 2.11 1.58 12.67
N ILE A 164 3.28 1.35 13.27
CA ILE A 164 3.84 2.25 14.29
C ILE A 164 4.13 3.61 13.67
N ALA A 165 4.77 3.66 12.51
CA ALA A 165 5.11 4.90 11.82
C ALA A 165 3.86 5.72 11.46
N ALA A 166 2.77 5.07 11.04
CA ALA A 166 1.50 5.74 10.74
C ALA A 166 0.96 6.50 11.96
N GLU A 167 0.93 5.87 13.13
CA GLU A 167 0.47 6.51 14.36
C GLU A 167 1.45 7.58 14.85
N LEU A 168 2.76 7.35 14.77
CA LEU A 168 3.77 8.34 15.15
C LEU A 168 3.74 9.58 14.25
N CYS A 169 3.36 9.42 12.98
CA CYS A 169 3.21 10.52 12.02
C CYS A 169 1.86 11.23 12.14
N LEU A 170 0.95 10.80 13.01
CA LEU A 170 -0.35 11.44 13.20
C LEU A 170 -0.28 12.95 13.53
N PRO A 171 0.71 13.46 14.30
CA PRO A 171 0.89 14.90 14.51
C PRO A 171 1.15 15.69 13.22
N VAL A 172 1.77 15.07 12.20
CA VAL A 172 1.99 15.65 10.87
C VAL A 172 0.64 15.91 10.21
N PHE A 173 -0.29 14.94 10.27
CA PHE A 173 -1.66 15.12 9.79
C PHE A 173 -2.37 16.26 10.54
N ASN A 174 -2.28 16.30 11.86
CA ASN A 174 -2.95 17.34 12.65
C ASN A 174 -2.41 18.76 12.34
N ARG A 175 -1.14 18.88 11.92
CA ARG A 175 -0.51 20.18 11.63
C ARG A 175 -0.64 20.62 10.18
N TRP A 176 -0.50 19.69 9.23
CA TRP A 176 -0.40 20.00 7.79
C TRP A 176 -1.46 19.30 6.93
N GLY A 177 -2.32 18.50 7.56
CA GLY A 177 -3.44 17.81 6.92
C GLY A 177 -3.02 16.67 6.00
N MET A 178 -4.01 16.18 5.25
CA MET A 178 -3.86 15.05 4.33
C MET A 178 -2.82 15.29 3.22
N LYS A 179 -2.66 16.55 2.78
CA LYS A 179 -1.74 16.96 1.70
C LYS A 179 -0.27 16.66 1.98
N VAL A 180 0.11 16.49 3.24
CA VAL A 180 1.48 16.15 3.65
C VAL A 180 1.53 14.74 4.23
N TYR A 181 0.53 14.36 5.01
CA TYR A 181 0.51 13.04 5.66
C TYR A 181 0.45 11.88 4.67
N VAL A 182 -0.38 11.94 3.63
CA VAL A 182 -0.50 10.84 2.65
C VAL A 182 0.78 10.66 1.83
N PRO A 183 1.39 11.70 1.23
CA PRO A 183 2.71 11.59 0.60
C PRO A 183 3.79 11.03 1.52
N LEU A 184 3.79 11.49 2.79
CA LEU A 184 4.75 11.02 3.78
C LEU A 184 4.60 9.52 4.01
N MET A 185 3.38 9.02 4.22
CA MET A 185 3.13 7.60 4.42
C MET A 185 3.48 6.77 3.18
N ALA A 186 3.19 7.30 1.98
CA ALA A 186 3.58 6.66 0.73
C ALA A 186 5.11 6.55 0.56
N ALA A 187 5.88 7.53 1.04
CA ALA A 187 7.34 7.48 1.07
C ALA A 187 7.87 6.54 2.17
N VAL A 188 7.33 6.65 3.38
CA VAL A 188 7.72 5.86 4.56
C VAL A 188 7.58 4.37 4.30
N GLN A 189 6.54 3.93 3.59
CA GLN A 189 6.37 2.52 3.25
C GLN A 189 7.58 1.98 2.45
N VAL A 190 8.08 2.78 1.49
CA VAL A 190 9.20 2.39 0.62
C VAL A 190 10.49 2.40 1.42
N VAL A 191 10.69 3.41 2.27
CA VAL A 191 11.87 3.52 3.15
C VAL A 191 11.94 2.34 4.13
N ILE A 192 10.82 1.97 4.77
CA ILE A 192 10.77 0.83 5.68
C ILE A 192 11.09 -0.46 4.93
N PHE A 193 10.46 -0.67 3.77
CA PHE A 193 10.71 -1.85 2.95
C PHE A 193 12.18 -1.95 2.53
N MET A 194 12.75 -0.86 1.99
CA MET A 194 14.14 -0.80 1.56
C MET A 194 15.11 -1.01 2.72
N GLY A 195 14.88 -0.35 3.86
CA GLY A 195 15.73 -0.48 5.04
C GLY A 195 15.69 -1.87 5.67
N MET A 196 14.52 -2.51 5.71
CA MET A 196 14.37 -3.87 6.24
C MET A 196 15.06 -4.90 5.35
N TRP A 197 14.86 -4.82 4.03
CA TRP A 197 15.56 -5.70 3.11
C TRP A 197 17.06 -5.45 3.14
N TRP A 198 17.51 -4.20 3.27
CA TRP A 198 18.94 -3.90 3.44
C TRP A 198 19.54 -4.64 4.64
N PHE A 199 18.85 -4.60 5.78
CA PHE A 199 19.30 -5.27 6.98
C PHE A 199 19.32 -6.80 6.83
N GLU A 200 18.31 -7.40 6.17
CA GLU A 200 18.33 -8.83 5.88
C GLU A 200 19.40 -9.21 4.85
N ALA A 201 19.65 -8.37 3.85
CA ALA A 201 20.69 -8.58 2.85
C ALA A 201 22.08 -8.71 3.47
N GLN A 202 22.38 -7.89 4.49
CA GLN A 202 23.63 -7.95 5.23
C GLN A 202 23.83 -9.28 5.98
N ARG A 203 22.75 -10.02 6.25
CA ARG A 203 22.83 -11.37 6.83
C ARG A 203 23.05 -12.45 5.77
N ILE A 204 22.63 -12.21 4.54
CA ILE A 204 22.64 -13.20 3.45
C ILE A 204 23.90 -13.06 2.58
N SER A 205 24.40 -11.85 2.36
CA SER A 205 25.54 -11.56 1.48
C SER A 205 26.56 -10.62 2.12
N ASN A 206 27.84 -10.86 1.83
CA ASN A 206 28.97 -10.02 2.25
C ASN A 206 29.25 -8.84 1.30
N VAL A 207 28.62 -8.80 0.13
CA VAL A 207 28.79 -7.71 -0.84
C VAL A 207 27.74 -6.64 -0.52
N SER A 208 28.13 -5.37 -0.54
CA SER A 208 27.22 -4.24 -0.26
C SER A 208 26.96 -3.36 -1.49
N TYR A 209 27.93 -3.24 -2.39
CA TYR A 209 27.82 -2.46 -3.63
C TYR A 209 28.81 -2.97 -4.68
N TRP A 210 28.55 -2.66 -5.95
CA TRP A 210 29.49 -2.86 -7.05
C TRP A 210 29.34 -1.77 -8.11
N PHE A 211 30.30 -1.68 -9.02
CA PHE A 211 30.27 -0.76 -10.15
C PHE A 211 30.09 -1.53 -11.45
N GLU A 212 29.17 -1.07 -12.29
CA GLU A 212 29.01 -1.53 -13.67
C GLU A 212 29.17 -0.32 -14.58
N GLY A 213 30.33 -0.22 -15.25
CA GLY A 213 30.72 1.00 -15.96
C GLY A 213 30.86 2.19 -14.99
N THR A 214 29.99 3.20 -15.14
CA THR A 214 29.93 4.38 -14.26
C THR A 214 28.82 4.32 -13.22
N GLU A 215 28.02 3.26 -13.22
CA GLU A 215 26.85 3.14 -12.37
C GLU A 215 27.19 2.39 -11.07
N LEU A 216 26.83 2.99 -9.94
CA LEU A 216 26.98 2.38 -8.61
C LEU A 216 25.69 1.62 -8.29
N HIS A 217 25.78 0.30 -8.26
CA HIS A 217 24.70 -0.60 -7.87
C HIS A 217 24.82 -0.99 -6.40
N VAL A 218 23.68 -1.13 -5.75
CA VAL A 218 23.63 -1.31 -4.31
C VAL A 218 22.73 -2.49 -3.95
N LEU A 219 23.28 -3.45 -3.19
CA LEU A 219 22.49 -4.56 -2.64
C LEU A 219 21.55 -4.05 -1.54
N PRO A 220 20.38 -4.68 -1.32
CA PRO A 220 19.94 -5.96 -1.88
C PRO A 220 19.33 -5.91 -3.27
N PHE A 221 18.84 -4.75 -3.71
CA PHE A 221 18.04 -4.66 -4.92
C PHE A 221 18.90 -4.73 -6.20
N GLY A 222 20.19 -4.40 -6.07
CA GLY A 222 21.07 -4.20 -7.23
C GLY A 222 20.74 -2.96 -8.04
N TRP A 223 19.99 -2.04 -7.43
CA TRP A 223 19.56 -0.83 -8.10
C TRP A 223 20.62 0.25 -7.97
N THR A 224 20.63 1.14 -8.95
CA THR A 224 21.44 2.35 -8.85
C THR A 224 20.94 3.24 -7.72
N ILE A 225 21.84 4.04 -7.14
CA ILE A 225 21.47 4.99 -6.09
C ILE A 225 20.35 5.97 -6.53
N HIS A 226 20.34 6.32 -7.82
CA HIS A 226 19.31 7.16 -8.43
C HIS A 226 17.94 6.48 -8.42
N ALA A 227 17.89 5.19 -8.81
CA ALA A 227 16.66 4.41 -8.78
C ALA A 227 16.12 4.22 -7.35
N THR A 228 16.99 3.89 -6.39
CA THR A 228 16.59 3.68 -4.99
C THR A 228 15.99 4.95 -4.39
N ILE A 229 16.69 6.08 -4.48
CA ILE A 229 16.21 7.37 -3.92
C ILE A 229 15.01 7.88 -4.72
N GLY A 230 15.07 7.77 -6.05
CA GLY A 230 14.00 8.21 -6.96
C GLY A 230 12.68 7.52 -6.68
N THR A 231 12.69 6.22 -6.34
CA THR A 231 11.48 5.46 -6.00
C THR A 231 10.78 6.02 -4.77
N VAL A 232 11.53 6.40 -3.72
CA VAL A 232 10.97 7.02 -2.51
C VAL A 232 10.31 8.36 -2.83
N VAL A 233 11.00 9.21 -3.60
CA VAL A 233 10.50 10.53 -4.01
C VAL A 233 9.25 10.39 -4.88
N LEU A 234 9.25 9.45 -5.82
CA LEU A 234 8.14 9.25 -6.73
C LEU A 234 6.92 8.63 -6.03
N ALA A 235 7.11 7.73 -5.06
CA ALA A 235 6.02 7.24 -4.21
C ALA A 235 5.35 8.40 -3.43
N ALA A 236 6.15 9.32 -2.89
CA ALA A 236 5.64 10.54 -2.25
C ALA A 236 4.86 11.41 -3.25
N ALA A 237 5.40 11.61 -4.45
CA ALA A 237 4.76 12.39 -5.50
C ALA A 237 3.42 11.79 -5.97
N ILE A 238 3.32 10.45 -6.07
CA ILE A 238 2.07 9.73 -6.36
C ILE A 238 1.03 10.02 -5.26
N GLY A 239 1.41 9.88 -3.99
CA GLY A 239 0.51 10.20 -2.88
C GLY A 239 0.08 11.67 -2.89
N TRP A 240 0.99 12.58 -3.22
CA TRP A 240 0.69 14.00 -3.32
C TRP A 240 -0.29 14.30 -4.44
N PHE A 241 -0.04 13.76 -5.64
CA PHE A 241 -0.93 13.90 -6.78
C PHE A 241 -2.32 13.34 -6.48
N ALA A 242 -2.39 12.14 -5.88
CA ALA A 242 -3.66 11.53 -5.47
C ALA A 242 -4.44 12.44 -4.50
N THR A 243 -3.78 13.07 -3.53
CA THR A 243 -4.46 14.02 -2.64
C THR A 243 -4.94 15.27 -3.35
N MET A 244 -4.19 15.79 -4.32
CA MET A 244 -4.58 16.97 -5.08
C MET A 244 -5.82 16.71 -5.94
N VAL A 245 -5.87 15.55 -6.61
CA VAL A 245 -7.05 15.11 -7.38
C VAL A 245 -8.26 14.93 -6.46
N ALA A 246 -8.07 14.29 -5.31
CA ALA A 246 -9.18 14.00 -4.39
C ALA A 246 -9.74 15.23 -3.65
N THR A 247 -8.96 16.31 -3.54
CA THR A 247 -9.34 17.53 -2.80
C THR A 247 -9.80 18.68 -3.68
N GLN A 248 -10.03 18.44 -4.97
CA GLN A 248 -10.57 19.48 -5.85
C GLN A 248 -11.94 19.96 -5.34
N PRO A 249 -12.17 21.28 -5.24
CA PRO A 249 -13.47 21.81 -4.84
C PRO A 249 -14.53 21.41 -5.87
N LEU A 250 -15.73 21.07 -5.40
CA LEU A 250 -16.88 20.83 -6.28
C LEU A 250 -17.14 22.07 -7.15
N PRO A 251 -17.54 21.89 -8.43
CA PRO A 251 -17.95 23.00 -9.30
C PRO A 251 -19.00 23.87 -8.60
N VAL A 252 -18.89 25.18 -8.80
CA VAL A 252 -19.72 26.20 -8.11
C VAL A 252 -21.22 25.95 -8.30
N GLU A 253 -21.63 25.40 -9.45
CA GLU A 253 -23.03 25.10 -9.77
C GLU A 253 -23.70 24.11 -8.82
N LEU A 254 -22.95 23.22 -8.15
CA LEU A 254 -23.50 22.28 -7.16
C LEU A 254 -23.62 22.86 -5.75
N LYS A 255 -23.05 24.04 -5.49
CA LYS A 255 -23.18 24.72 -4.19
C LYS A 255 -24.50 25.44 -4.05
N ASP A 256 -25.06 25.94 -5.16
CA ASP A 256 -26.26 26.75 -5.14
C ASP A 256 -27.55 25.91 -4.97
N GLU A 257 -27.51 24.61 -5.31
CA GLU A 257 -28.62 23.66 -5.06
C GLU A 257 -28.70 23.14 -3.61
N GLN A 258 -27.64 23.34 -2.80
CA GLN A 258 -27.57 22.84 -1.41
C GLN A 258 -27.78 23.94 -0.35
N ALA A 259 -28.05 25.18 -0.76
CA ALA A 259 -28.47 26.21 0.18
C ALA A 259 -29.94 25.95 0.57
N PRO A 260 -30.26 25.64 1.84
CA PRO A 260 -31.65 25.67 2.27
C PRO A 260 -32.16 27.10 2.09
N GLU A 261 -33.27 27.25 1.35
CA GLU A 261 -34.04 28.49 1.36
C GLU A 261 -34.38 28.83 2.82
N VAL A 262 -33.88 29.97 3.27
CA VAL A 262 -34.16 30.56 4.60
C VAL A 262 -35.53 31.19 4.60
#